data_AF-A0A5C5YQH9-F1
#
_entry.id   AF-A0A5C5YQH9-F1
#
_cell.length_a   1.000
_cell.length_b   1.000
_cell.length_c   1.000
_cell.angle_alpha   90.00
_cell.angle_beta   90.00
_cell.angle_gamma   90.00
#
_symmetry.space_group_name_H-M   'P 1'
#
loop_
_entity.id
_entity.type
_entity.pdbx_description
1 polymer ?
#
loop_
_entity_poly.entity_id
_entity_poly.type
_entity_poly.pdbx_seq_one_letter_code
_entity_poly.pdbx_strand_id
1 'polypeptide(L)'
;MTNATIDLRPIRDLLSVFLKETCRSFTDAHPDVGVSTVALYVFPYSRIAGLCFDHQFHSDASVSEWQHKGPDWYGEDNAGLFCNSPADFAFPDFAEFELSSFPDLYDCDNRLLVCDLNGDQTAVDRNATGDEGVNKAVFPAFCDLLREFDGWASLRTTAPFRIGVVMHDSTCQTFWQHENG
;
A
#
# COMPACT_ATOMS: atom_id res chain seq x y z
N MET A 1 -24.71 -17.24 13.30
CA MET A 1 -23.32 -16.80 13.06
C MET A 1 -23.38 -15.31 12.85
N THR A 2 -22.63 -14.55 13.63
CA THR A 2 -22.55 -13.08 13.48
C THR A 2 -21.63 -12.81 12.31
N ASN A 3 -22.10 -12.05 11.32
CA ASN A 3 -21.24 -11.59 10.23
C ASN A 3 -20.06 -10.83 10.85
N ALA A 4 -18.83 -11.19 10.48
CA ALA A 4 -17.66 -10.44 10.90
C ALA A 4 -17.62 -9.10 10.14
N THR A 5 -17.17 -8.06 10.82
CA THR A 5 -17.11 -6.70 10.27
C THR A 5 -15.66 -6.24 10.22
N ILE A 6 -15.22 -5.77 9.06
CA ILE A 6 -13.99 -4.98 8.90
C ILE A 6 -14.39 -3.51 9.07
N ASP A 7 -13.90 -2.85 10.11
CA ASP A 7 -14.11 -1.41 10.31
C ASP A 7 -12.81 -0.64 10.02
N LEU A 8 -12.86 0.19 8.97
CA LEU A 8 -11.72 0.97 8.49
C LEU A 8 -11.61 2.34 9.17
N ARG A 9 -12.63 2.79 9.91
CA ARG A 9 -12.58 4.12 10.54
C ARG A 9 -11.42 4.26 11.54
N PRO A 10 -11.09 3.26 12.37
CA PRO A 10 -9.96 3.35 13.31
C PRO A 10 -8.60 3.53 12.61
N ILE A 11 -8.44 3.04 11.37
CA ILE A 11 -7.13 3.08 10.71
C ILE A 11 -6.75 4.49 10.23
N ARG A 12 -7.70 5.43 10.09
CA ARG A 12 -7.43 6.77 9.55
C ARG A 12 -6.34 7.51 10.33
N ASP A 13 -6.53 7.64 11.64
CA ASP A 13 -5.59 8.38 12.48
C ASP A 13 -4.34 7.55 12.78
N LEU A 14 -4.52 6.24 13.01
CA LEU A 14 -3.44 5.33 13.36
C LEU A 14 -2.43 5.17 12.21
N LEU A 15 -2.92 5.00 10.98
CA LEU A 15 -2.05 4.88 9.81
C LEU A 15 -1.31 6.19 9.54
N SER A 16 -1.95 7.35 9.70
CA SER A 16 -1.29 8.64 9.52
C SER A 16 -0.13 8.85 10.49
N VAL A 17 -0.33 8.50 11.78
CA VAL A 17 0.75 8.53 12.78
C VAL A 17 1.89 7.58 12.39
N PHE A 18 1.55 6.33 12.06
CA PHE A 18 2.52 5.34 11.61
C PHE A 18 3.34 5.81 10.39
N LEU A 19 2.68 6.31 9.34
CA LEU A 19 3.33 6.80 8.13
C LEU A 19 4.31 7.93 8.45
N LYS A 20 3.91 8.88 9.30
CA LYS A 20 4.74 10.02 9.70
C LYS A 20 5.97 9.60 10.49
N GLU A 21 5.80 8.71 11.46
CA GLU A 21 6.91 8.18 12.26
C GLU A 21 7.87 7.35 11.42
N THR A 22 7.33 6.55 10.50
CA THR A 22 8.12 5.72 9.59
C THR A 22 8.93 6.57 8.60
N CYS A 23 8.33 7.58 7.98
CA CYS A 23 9.04 8.48 7.06
C CYS A 23 10.19 9.22 7.74
N ARG A 24 9.99 9.68 8.98
CA ARG A 24 11.06 10.28 9.79
C ARG A 24 12.16 9.27 10.07
N SER A 25 11.79 8.08 10.57
CA SER A 25 12.75 7.03 10.92
C SER A 25 13.57 6.58 9.71
N PHE A 26 12.95 6.49 8.54
CA PHE A 26 13.64 6.19 7.28
C PHE A 26 14.66 7.27 6.93
N THR A 27 14.25 8.55 7.00
CA THR A 27 15.14 9.69 6.69
C THR A 27 16.33 9.76 7.66
N ASP A 28 16.12 9.46 8.94
CA ASP A 28 17.17 9.43 9.95
C ASP A 28 18.14 8.25 9.72
N ALA A 29 17.63 7.08 9.34
CA ALA A 29 18.44 5.88 9.07
C ALA A 29 19.18 5.93 7.72
N HIS A 30 18.61 6.63 6.73
CA HIS A 30 19.07 6.68 5.35
C HIS A 30 19.14 8.12 4.80
N PRO A 31 19.91 9.04 5.42
CA PRO A 31 19.89 10.47 5.08
C PRO A 31 20.38 10.79 3.66
N ASP A 32 21.12 9.87 3.05
CA ASP A 32 21.67 10.02 1.69
C ASP A 32 20.77 9.44 0.60
N VAL A 33 19.69 8.73 0.96
CA VAL A 33 18.80 8.09 -0.01
C VAL A 33 17.77 9.09 -0.51
N GLY A 34 17.73 9.27 -1.82
CA GLY A 34 16.63 9.94 -2.52
C GLY A 34 15.53 8.95 -2.86
N VAL A 35 14.36 9.09 -2.24
CA VAL A 35 13.21 8.22 -2.47
C VAL A 35 12.51 8.60 -3.77
N SER A 36 12.41 7.66 -4.71
CA SER A 36 11.66 7.82 -5.96
C SER A 36 10.28 7.18 -5.90
N THR A 37 10.10 6.16 -5.07
CA THR A 37 8.80 5.48 -4.90
C THR A 37 8.60 5.10 -3.45
N VAL A 38 7.40 5.35 -2.95
CA VAL A 38 6.86 4.74 -1.72
C VAL A 38 5.66 3.89 -2.09
N ALA A 39 5.51 2.74 -1.44
CA ALA A 39 4.30 1.95 -1.55
C ALA A 39 3.87 1.41 -0.19
N LEU A 40 2.55 1.40 0.04
CA LEU A 40 1.96 0.61 1.11
C LEU A 40 1.57 -0.75 0.54
N TYR A 41 2.21 -1.81 1.02
CA TYR A 41 1.89 -3.19 0.68
C TYR A 41 0.95 -3.77 1.73
N VAL A 42 -0.29 -4.05 1.34
CA VAL A 42 -1.35 -4.39 2.30
C VAL A 42 -1.72 -5.86 2.16
N PHE A 43 -1.73 -6.57 3.29
CA PHE A 43 -2.15 -7.96 3.37
C PHE A 43 -3.26 -8.12 4.41
N PRO A 44 -4.55 -7.95 4.01
CA PRO A 44 -5.68 -8.00 4.94
C PRO A 44 -5.77 -9.29 5.77
N TYR A 45 -5.39 -10.43 5.18
CA TYR A 45 -5.49 -11.76 5.80
C TYR A 45 -4.47 -11.99 6.91
N SER A 46 -3.27 -11.44 6.73
CA SER A 46 -2.26 -11.41 7.79
C SER A 46 -2.45 -10.24 8.73
N ARG A 47 -3.43 -9.35 8.46
CA ARG A 47 -3.71 -8.12 9.23
C ARG A 47 -2.50 -7.19 9.31
N ILE A 48 -1.76 -7.07 8.21
CA ILE A 48 -0.56 -6.22 8.14
C ILE A 48 -0.62 -5.28 6.94
N ALA A 49 0.04 -4.14 7.08
CA ALA A 49 0.41 -3.27 5.97
C ALA A 49 1.88 -2.83 6.13
N GLY A 50 2.71 -3.13 5.15
CA GLY A 50 4.13 -2.75 5.13
C GLY A 50 4.35 -1.45 4.35
N LEU A 51 5.20 -0.56 4.85
CA LEU A 51 5.66 0.62 4.10
C LEU A 51 7.01 0.31 3.46
N CYS A 52 7.05 0.35 2.13
CA CYS A 52 8.24 0.05 1.34
C CYS A 52 8.76 1.33 0.66
N PHE A 53 10.08 1.43 0.54
CA PHE A 53 10.75 2.56 -0.11
C PHE A 53 11.67 2.07 -1.23
N ASP A 54 11.65 2.77 -2.36
CA ASP A 54 12.58 2.55 -3.45
C ASP A 54 13.30 3.84 -3.86
N HIS A 55 14.46 3.66 -4.48
CA HIS A 55 15.24 4.75 -5.05
C HIS A 55 15.49 4.50 -6.54
N GLN A 56 15.69 5.58 -7.30
CA GLN A 56 15.70 5.52 -8.77
C GLN A 56 16.70 4.49 -9.32
N PHE A 57 17.92 4.45 -8.77
CA PHE A 57 18.95 3.49 -9.22
C PHE A 57 18.51 2.02 -9.10
N HIS A 58 17.81 1.67 -8.02
CA HIS A 58 17.32 0.31 -7.81
C HIS A 58 16.12 0.03 -8.72
N SER A 59 15.17 0.96 -8.81
CA SER A 59 14.04 0.88 -9.74
C SER A 59 14.50 0.66 -11.18
N ASP A 60 15.50 1.42 -11.67
CA ASP A 60 16.04 1.28 -13.02
C ASP A 60 16.69 -0.09 -13.24
N ALA A 61 17.42 -0.59 -12.24
CA ALA A 61 18.04 -1.91 -12.30
C ALA A 61 16.96 -3.02 -12.39
N SER A 62 15.92 -2.96 -11.55
CA SER A 62 14.80 -3.90 -11.57
C SER A 62 14.07 -3.88 -12.91
N VAL A 63 13.73 -2.70 -13.44
CA VAL A 63 13.10 -2.56 -14.76
C VAL A 63 14.00 -3.14 -15.84
N SER A 64 15.31 -2.84 -15.83
CA SER A 64 16.25 -3.38 -16.81
C SER A 64 16.27 -4.91 -16.80
N GLU A 65 16.24 -5.50 -15.60
CA GLU A 65 16.21 -6.95 -15.42
C GLU A 65 14.90 -7.56 -15.91
N TRP A 66 13.74 -6.98 -15.59
CA TRP A 66 12.47 -7.68 -15.76
C TRP A 66 11.58 -7.20 -16.91
N GLN A 67 11.81 -6.03 -17.51
CA GLN A 67 10.93 -5.47 -18.55
C GLN A 67 10.68 -6.40 -19.74
N HIS A 68 11.65 -7.27 -20.06
CA HIS A 68 11.55 -8.23 -21.16
C HIS A 68 10.55 -9.36 -20.90
N LYS A 69 10.08 -9.53 -19.66
CA LYS A 69 9.07 -10.52 -19.27
C LYS A 69 7.62 -10.05 -19.45
N GLY A 70 7.41 -8.76 -19.73
CA GLY A 70 6.09 -8.18 -19.96
C GLY A 70 5.69 -7.12 -18.92
N PRO A 71 4.54 -6.47 -19.12
CA PRO A 71 4.11 -5.31 -18.33
C PRO A 71 3.72 -5.64 -16.89
N ASP A 72 3.57 -6.91 -16.53
CA ASP A 72 3.29 -7.31 -15.14
C ASP A 72 4.50 -7.08 -14.20
N TRP A 73 5.68 -6.83 -14.77
CA TRP A 73 6.95 -6.72 -14.03
C TRP A 73 7.45 -5.28 -13.84
N TYR A 74 6.69 -4.28 -14.30
CA TYR A 74 7.01 -2.86 -14.10
C TYR A 74 5.74 -2.01 -14.08
N GLY A 75 5.83 -0.86 -13.44
CA GLY A 75 4.86 0.22 -13.61
C GLY A 75 5.27 1.12 -14.76
N GLU A 76 4.29 1.73 -15.43
CA GLU A 76 4.51 2.71 -16.49
C GLU A 76 3.61 3.92 -16.25
N ASP A 77 4.19 5.12 -16.32
CA ASP A 77 3.45 6.39 -16.33
C ASP A 77 4.11 7.40 -17.27
N ASN A 78 3.66 8.66 -17.24
CA ASN A 78 4.18 9.71 -18.13
C ASN A 78 5.67 10.04 -17.90
N ALA A 79 6.26 9.65 -16.77
CA ALA A 79 7.68 9.83 -16.48
C ALA A 79 8.52 8.57 -16.76
N GLY A 80 7.91 7.52 -17.32
CA GLY A 80 8.58 6.30 -17.78
C GLY A 80 8.28 5.08 -16.92
N LEU A 81 9.14 4.07 -17.07
CA LEU A 81 9.03 2.80 -16.36
C LEU A 81 9.59 2.88 -14.94
N PHE A 82 9.04 2.10 -14.02
CA PHE A 82 9.51 2.01 -12.64
C PHE A 82 9.24 0.63 -12.03
N CYS A 83 9.95 0.28 -10.95
CA CYS A 83 9.63 -0.91 -10.17
C CYS A 83 8.30 -0.70 -9.42
N ASN A 84 7.28 -1.51 -9.72
CA ASN A 84 5.95 -1.44 -9.10
C ASN A 84 5.69 -2.58 -8.11
N SER A 85 6.69 -3.39 -7.79
CA SER A 85 6.58 -4.52 -6.87
C SER A 85 7.22 -4.14 -5.52
N PRO A 86 6.45 -3.82 -4.47
CA PRO A 86 7.01 -3.39 -3.18
C PRO A 86 7.91 -4.42 -2.51
N ALA A 87 7.69 -5.71 -2.78
CA ALA A 87 8.54 -6.80 -2.30
C ALA A 87 9.94 -6.79 -2.94
N ASP A 88 10.05 -6.19 -4.13
CA ASP A 88 11.30 -6.03 -4.87
C ASP A 88 11.85 -4.60 -4.74
N PHE A 89 11.39 -3.77 -3.80
CA PHE A 89 12.00 -2.45 -3.59
C PHE A 89 13.38 -2.55 -2.93
N ALA A 90 14.19 -1.48 -3.01
CA ALA A 90 15.47 -1.42 -2.29
C ALA A 90 15.32 -1.58 -0.76
N PHE A 91 14.21 -1.11 -0.20
CA PHE A 91 13.85 -1.22 1.21
C PHE A 91 12.43 -1.81 1.33
N PRO A 92 12.27 -3.13 1.15
CA PRO A 92 10.99 -3.78 1.31
C PRO A 92 10.66 -3.90 2.80
N ASP A 93 9.38 -3.79 3.15
CA ASP A 93 8.86 -3.97 4.52
C ASP A 93 9.65 -3.20 5.59
N PHE A 94 10.03 -1.94 5.31
CA PHE A 94 10.86 -1.13 6.23
C PHE A 94 10.19 -0.95 7.59
N ALA A 95 8.87 -0.80 7.60
CA ALA A 95 8.06 -0.87 8.81
C ALA A 95 6.71 -1.53 8.52
N GLU A 96 6.14 -2.14 9.57
CA GLU A 96 4.87 -2.86 9.51
C GLU A 96 3.83 -2.19 10.42
N PHE A 97 2.61 -2.06 9.90
CA PHE A 97 1.43 -1.58 10.61
C PHE A 97 0.44 -2.73 10.80
N GLU A 98 0.10 -3.01 12.06
CA GLU A 98 -0.92 -4.02 12.40
C GLU A 98 -2.33 -3.46 12.19
N LEU A 99 -3.10 -4.12 11.33
CA LEU A 99 -4.53 -3.89 11.10
C LEU A 99 -5.35 -4.51 12.23
N SER A 100 -5.11 -4.08 13.47
CA SER A 100 -5.70 -4.66 14.68
C SER A 100 -7.24 -4.64 14.75
N SER A 101 -7.88 -3.76 13.97
CA SER A 101 -9.35 -3.74 13.85
C SER A 101 -9.91 -4.82 12.92
N PHE A 102 -9.07 -5.49 12.14
CA PHE A 102 -9.51 -6.53 11.23
C PHE A 102 -9.77 -7.82 12.01
N PRO A 103 -10.92 -8.49 11.78
CA PRO A 103 -11.14 -9.83 12.27
C PRO A 103 -10.10 -10.79 11.63
N ASP A 104 -9.84 -11.91 12.29
CA ASP A 104 -9.08 -12.99 11.67
C ASP A 104 -9.89 -13.55 10.49
N LEU A 105 -9.41 -13.29 9.27
CA LEU A 105 -10.12 -13.69 8.06
C LEU A 105 -10.06 -15.20 7.79
N TYR A 106 -9.23 -15.95 8.50
CA TYR A 106 -9.20 -17.42 8.43
C TYR A 106 -10.19 -18.08 9.40
N ASP A 107 -10.61 -17.38 10.45
CA ASP A 107 -11.53 -17.88 11.48
C ASP A 107 -12.94 -17.25 11.41
N CYS A 108 -13.20 -16.38 10.44
CA CYS A 108 -14.49 -15.70 10.29
C CYS A 108 -15.43 -16.34 9.25
N ASP A 109 -16.71 -15.97 9.30
CA ASP A 109 -17.69 -16.32 8.27
C ASP A 109 -17.26 -15.80 6.88
N ASN A 110 -17.67 -16.49 5.82
CA ASN A 110 -17.42 -16.08 4.44
C ASN A 110 -18.24 -14.84 4.04
N ARG A 111 -19.24 -14.46 4.84
CA ARG A 111 -19.99 -13.22 4.67
C ARG A 111 -19.49 -12.14 5.60
N LEU A 112 -18.86 -11.13 5.00
CA LEU A 112 -18.26 -10.00 5.67
C LEU A 112 -19.04 -8.72 5.41
N LEU A 113 -18.96 -7.81 6.38
CA LEU A 113 -19.37 -6.43 6.21
C LEU A 113 -18.12 -5.55 6.27
N VAL A 114 -17.86 -4.79 5.22
CA VAL A 114 -16.76 -3.81 5.20
C VAL A 114 -17.37 -2.44 5.41
N CYS A 115 -16.99 -1.78 6.51
CA CYS A 115 -17.36 -0.43 6.83
C CYS A 115 -16.21 0.50 6.43
N ASP A 116 -16.45 1.36 5.46
CA ASP A 116 -15.44 2.27 4.92
C ASP A 116 -15.12 3.44 5.86
N LEU A 117 -14.25 4.35 5.41
CA LEU A 117 -13.83 5.51 6.19
C LEU A 117 -14.96 6.51 6.48
N ASN A 118 -16.06 6.48 5.71
CA ASN A 118 -17.23 7.34 5.87
C ASN A 118 -18.34 6.65 6.68
N GLY A 119 -18.18 5.36 6.97
CA GLY A 119 -19.17 4.54 7.66
C GLY A 119 -20.12 3.79 6.71
N ASP A 120 -19.94 3.93 5.40
CA ASP A 120 -20.74 3.20 4.41
C ASP A 120 -20.36 1.72 4.43
N GLN A 121 -21.35 0.87 4.21
CA GLN A 121 -21.20 -0.57 4.39
C GLN A 121 -21.34 -1.32 3.08
N THR A 122 -20.35 -2.16 2.78
CA THR A 122 -20.35 -3.07 1.64
C THR A 122 -20.34 -4.51 2.13
N ALA A 123 -21.29 -5.30 1.66
CA ALA A 123 -21.31 -6.73 1.94
C ALA A 123 -20.36 -7.46 0.96
N VAL A 124 -19.51 -8.33 1.49
CA VAL A 124 -18.60 -9.18 0.71
C VAL A 124 -18.94 -10.64 0.97
N ASP A 125 -19.23 -11.40 -0.10
CA ASP A 125 -19.37 -12.85 -0.05
C ASP A 125 -18.12 -13.50 -0.63
N ARG A 126 -17.28 -14.04 0.26
CA ARG A 126 -16.02 -14.70 -0.09
C ARG A 126 -16.22 -16.01 -0.84
N ASN A 127 -17.38 -16.67 -0.73
CA ASN A 127 -17.66 -17.85 -1.56
C ASN A 127 -17.80 -17.47 -3.04
N ALA A 128 -18.28 -16.24 -3.31
CA ALA A 128 -18.50 -15.76 -4.67
C ALA A 128 -17.27 -15.06 -5.26
N THR A 129 -16.52 -14.33 -4.43
CA THR A 129 -15.47 -13.40 -4.89
C THR A 129 -14.06 -13.78 -4.42
N GLY A 130 -13.93 -14.81 -3.58
CA GLY A 130 -12.67 -15.18 -2.97
C GLY A 130 -12.05 -14.02 -2.19
N ASP A 131 -10.73 -14.00 -2.17
CA ASP A 131 -9.98 -12.98 -1.43
C ASP A 131 -9.94 -11.62 -2.12
N GLU A 132 -10.11 -11.63 -3.44
CA GLU A 132 -10.19 -10.44 -4.26
C GLU A 132 -11.38 -9.55 -3.89
N GLY A 133 -12.49 -10.13 -3.41
CA GLY A 133 -13.64 -9.37 -2.92
C GLY A 133 -13.31 -8.49 -1.71
N VAL A 134 -12.50 -9.00 -0.78
CA VAL A 134 -12.03 -8.25 0.40
C VAL A 134 -11.06 -7.17 -0.04
N ASN A 135 -10.09 -7.52 -0.89
CA ASN A 135 -9.11 -6.57 -1.41
C ASN A 135 -9.79 -5.38 -2.11
N LYS A 136 -10.75 -5.63 -3.00
CA LYS A 136 -11.51 -4.58 -3.69
C LYS A 136 -12.31 -3.69 -2.74
N ALA A 137 -12.82 -4.25 -1.64
CA ALA A 137 -13.63 -3.49 -0.68
C ALA A 137 -12.78 -2.57 0.21
N VAL A 138 -11.55 -2.98 0.58
CA VAL A 138 -10.68 -2.18 1.48
C VAL A 138 -9.69 -1.29 0.74
N PHE A 139 -9.29 -1.65 -0.49
CA PHE A 139 -8.28 -0.95 -1.29
C PHE A 139 -8.53 0.56 -1.47
N PRO A 140 -9.77 1.02 -1.76
CA PRO A 140 -10.03 2.45 -1.91
C PRO A 140 -9.68 3.26 -0.67
N ALA A 141 -9.94 2.72 0.53
CA ALA A 141 -9.63 3.41 1.78
C ALA A 141 -8.13 3.67 1.94
N PHE A 142 -7.28 2.69 1.64
CA PHE A 142 -5.83 2.90 1.69
C PHE A 142 -5.36 3.92 0.65
N CYS A 143 -5.94 3.91 -0.55
CA CYS A 143 -5.63 4.92 -1.57
C CYS A 143 -5.99 6.32 -1.08
N ASP A 144 -7.17 6.50 -0.49
CA ASP A 144 -7.63 7.80 0.00
C ASP A 144 -6.76 8.28 1.17
N LEU A 145 -6.42 7.40 2.11
CA LEU A 145 -5.51 7.74 3.22
C LEU A 145 -4.14 8.19 2.74
N LEU A 146 -3.56 7.53 1.73
CA LEU A 146 -2.25 7.93 1.19
C LEU A 146 -2.31 9.22 0.36
N ARG A 147 -3.44 9.51 -0.28
CA ARG A 147 -3.67 10.79 -0.98
C ARG A 147 -3.86 11.96 -0.02
N GLU A 148 -4.53 11.72 1.10
CA GLU A 148 -4.76 12.72 2.15
C GLU A 148 -3.52 12.96 3.04
N PHE A 149 -2.55 12.03 3.03
CA PHE A 149 -1.34 12.16 3.83
C PHE A 149 -0.40 13.26 3.29
N ASP A 150 -0.08 14.23 4.13
CA ASP A 150 0.77 15.39 3.83
C ASP A 150 2.22 15.23 4.35
N GLY A 151 2.51 14.13 5.05
CA GLY A 151 3.81 13.91 5.69
C GLY A 151 4.93 13.51 4.74
N TRP A 152 4.66 13.35 3.43
CA TRP A 152 5.67 12.99 2.42
C TRP A 152 6.82 14.00 2.33
N ALA A 153 6.57 15.27 2.66
CA ALA A 153 7.59 16.33 2.68
C ALA A 153 8.73 16.09 3.70
N SER A 154 8.55 15.13 4.63
CA SER A 154 9.62 14.72 5.54
C SER A 154 10.68 13.82 4.89
N LEU A 155 10.36 13.19 3.75
CA LEU A 155 11.28 12.37 2.99
C LEU A 155 12.16 13.23 2.10
N ARG A 156 13.42 12.81 1.94
CA ARG A 156 14.27 13.27 0.84
C ARG A 156 13.81 12.62 -0.46
N THR A 157 12.93 13.27 -1.22
CA THR A 157 12.40 12.71 -2.47
C THR A 157 13.25 13.07 -3.69
N THR A 158 13.19 12.24 -4.72
CA THR A 158 13.74 12.50 -6.05
C THR A 158 12.64 12.41 -7.10
N ALA A 159 12.61 13.36 -8.03
CA ALA A 159 11.64 13.34 -9.12
C ALA A 159 12.00 12.26 -10.18
N PRO A 160 11.01 11.53 -10.71
CA PRO A 160 9.61 11.49 -10.28
C PRO A 160 9.45 10.79 -8.92
N PHE A 161 8.65 11.38 -8.03
CA PHE A 161 8.28 10.76 -6.76
C PHE A 161 6.89 10.13 -6.89
N ARG A 162 6.79 8.83 -6.62
CA ARG A 162 5.57 8.05 -6.76
C ARG A 162 5.10 7.53 -5.41
N ILE A 163 3.79 7.45 -5.26
CA ILE A 163 3.12 6.82 -4.12
C ILE A 163 2.25 5.70 -4.68
N GLY A 164 2.25 4.54 -4.02
CA GLY A 164 1.45 3.41 -4.43
C GLY A 164 0.77 2.68 -3.27
N VAL A 165 -0.27 1.94 -3.64
CA VAL A 165 -0.90 0.92 -2.81
C VAL A 165 -0.92 -0.36 -3.61
N VAL A 166 -0.46 -1.46 -3.02
CA VAL A 166 -0.49 -2.79 -3.63
C VAL A 166 -1.09 -3.76 -2.61
N MET A 167 -2.15 -4.45 -3.01
CA MET A 167 -2.75 -5.51 -2.20
C MET A 167 -2.03 -6.84 -2.50
N HIS A 168 -1.68 -7.60 -1.46
CA HIS A 168 -1.05 -8.92 -1.59
C HIS A 168 -1.88 -9.87 -2.46
N ASP A 169 -1.22 -10.57 -3.39
CA ASP A 169 -1.79 -11.56 -4.31
C ASP A 169 -3.12 -11.10 -4.97
N SER A 170 -3.17 -9.84 -5.40
CA SER A 170 -4.38 -9.20 -5.89
C SER A 170 -4.15 -8.41 -7.17
N THR A 171 -5.24 -8.20 -7.93
CA THR A 171 -5.23 -7.24 -9.04
C THR A 171 -5.33 -5.78 -8.58
N CYS A 172 -5.62 -5.55 -7.29
CA CYS A 172 -5.74 -4.23 -6.70
C CYS A 172 -4.36 -3.63 -6.44
N GLN A 173 -3.91 -2.83 -7.40
CA GLN A 173 -2.73 -1.98 -7.25
C GLN A 173 -2.92 -0.65 -7.96
N THR A 174 -2.31 0.40 -7.44
CA THR A 174 -2.24 1.68 -8.12
C THR A 174 -1.02 2.46 -7.66
N PHE A 175 -0.48 3.27 -8.58
CA PHE A 175 0.60 4.20 -8.34
C PHE A 175 0.24 5.53 -8.97
N TRP A 176 0.64 6.63 -8.34
CA TRP A 176 0.48 7.97 -8.90
C TRP A 176 1.72 8.81 -8.58
N GLN A 177 2.00 9.78 -9.45
CA GLN A 177 3.03 10.77 -9.18
C GLN A 177 2.50 11.74 -8.13
N HIS A 178 3.32 12.01 -7.12
CA HIS A 178 3.08 13.06 -6.15
C HIS A 178 3.72 14.35 -6.68
N GLU A 179 2.91 15.39 -6.85
CA GLU A 179 3.44 16.71 -7.17
C GLU A 179 4.17 17.24 -5.92
N ASN A 180 5.50 17.30 -5.99
CA ASN A 180 6.27 18.03 -4.99
C ASN A 180 5.89 19.52 -5.12
N GLY A 181 5.14 20.03 -4.13
CA GLY A 181 4.87 21.46 -3.97
C GLY A 181 6.13 22.27 -3.65
#